data_AF-A0A0E0G5F6-F1
#
_entry.id   AF-A0A0E0G5F6-F1
#
_cell.length_a   1.000
_cell.length_b   1.000
_cell.length_c   1.000
_cell.angle_alpha   90.00
_cell.angle_beta   90.00
_cell.angle_gamma   90.00
#
_symmetry.space_group_name_H-M   'P 1'
#
loop_
_entity.id
_entity.type
_entity.pdbx_description
1 polymer ?
#
loop_
_entity_poly.entity_id
_entity_poly.type
_entity_poly.pdbx_seq_one_letter_code
_entity_poly.pdbx_strand_id
1 'polypeptide(L)' 'MVATNLALAEQHRCHQLKEACFKFLIDSPSNIESMVESDGYEHLKTSCPSVLNELAARLLPHETKAAKQITMALSVPP' A
#
# COMPACT_ATOMS: atom_id res chain seq x y z
N MET A 1 11.93 0.49 12.19
CA MET A 1 10.50 0.15 11.99
C MET A 1 10.12 0.42 10.54
N VAL A 2 9.06 -0.22 10.01
CA VAL A 2 8.73 -0.13 8.58
C VAL A 2 8.40 1.30 8.13
N ALA A 3 7.81 2.13 9.00
CA ALA A 3 7.55 3.55 8.73
C ALA A 3 8.83 4.37 8.53
N THR A 4 9.85 4.17 9.39
CA THR A 4 11.16 4.81 9.24
C THR A 4 11.85 4.37 7.95
N ASN A 5 11.77 3.07 7.63
CA ASN A 5 12.38 2.53 6.41
C ASN A 5 11.70 3.09 5.15
N LEU A 6 10.38 3.28 5.17
CA LEU A 6 9.63 3.93 4.10
C LEU A 6 10.06 5.39 3.91
N ALA A 7 10.18 6.15 5.00
CA ALA A 7 10.62 7.54 4.95
C ALA A 7 12.03 7.65 4.36
N LEU A 8 12.97 6.81 4.80
CA LEU A 8 14.33 6.78 4.27
C LEU A 8 14.36 6.33 2.80
N ALA A 9 13.56 5.33 2.44
CA ALA A 9 13.48 4.84 1.06
C ALA A 9 12.98 5.94 0.12
N GLU A 10 11.97 6.71 0.53
CA GLU A 10 11.47 7.85 -0.25
C GLU A 10 12.52 8.97 -0.35
N GLN A 11 13.09 9.39 0.78
CA GLN A 11 14.07 10.49 0.83
C GLN A 11 15.32 10.20 0.00
N HIS A 12 15.79 8.95 -0.01
CA HIS A 12 16.96 8.53 -0.77
C HIS A 12 16.62 7.92 -2.14
N ARG A 13 15.35 7.92 -2.54
CA ARG A 13 14.86 7.32 -3.80
C ARG A 13 15.27 5.85 -3.98
N CYS A 14 15.31 5.11 -2.87
CA CYS A 14 15.61 3.69 -2.85
C CYS A 14 14.33 2.88 -3.14
N HIS A 15 13.97 2.77 -4.42
CA HIS A 15 12.74 2.12 -4.86
C HIS A 15 12.60 0.67 -4.39
N GLN A 16 13.69 -0.10 -4.38
CA GLN A 16 13.66 -1.51 -3.97
C GLN A 16 13.26 -1.68 -2.50
N LEU A 17 13.80 -0.83 -1.61
CA LEU A 17 13.44 -0.86 -0.19
C LEU A 17 11.98 -0.46 0.01
N LYS A 18 11.53 0.59 -0.69
CA LYS A 18 10.14 1.05 -0.63
C LYS A 18 9.16 -0.06 -1.04
N GLU A 19 9.43 -0.75 -2.15
CA GLU A 19 8.61 -1.88 -2.61
C GLU A 19 8.59 -3.04 -1.60
N ALA A 20 9.74 -3.39 -1.02
CA ALA A 20 9.81 -4.45 -0.01
C ALA A 20 8.98 -4.10 1.23
N CYS A 21 9.02 -2.84 1.67
CA CYS A 21 8.19 -2.35 2.77
C CYS A 21 6.70 -2.38 2.43
N PHE A 22 6.31 -1.95 1.23
CA PHE A 22 4.92 -2.03 0.79
C PHE A 22 4.41 -3.45 0.71
N LYS A 23 5.19 -4.38 0.16
CA LYS A 23 4.83 -5.80 0.14
C LYS A 23 4.59 -6.33 1.55
N PHE A 24 5.53 -6.10 2.47
CA PHE A 24 5.39 -6.52 3.86
C PHE A 24 4.12 -5.97 4.52
N LEU A 25 3.77 -4.71 4.25
CA LEU A 25 2.56 -4.07 4.78
C LEU A 25 1.28 -4.65 4.16
N ILE A 26 1.28 -4.91 2.86
CA ILE A 26 0.11 -5.45 2.14
C ILE A 26 -0.13 -6.94 2.48
N ASP A 27 0.93 -7.68 2.82
CA ASP A 27 0.84 -9.12 3.13
C ASP A 27 -0.01 -9.41 4.39
N SER A 28 -0.15 -8.45 5.33
CA SER A 28 -1.02 -8.62 6.50
C SER A 28 -1.55 -7.29 7.05
N PRO A 29 -2.86 -7.17 7.35
CA PRO A 29 -3.43 -6.01 8.04
C PRO A 29 -2.73 -5.68 9.37
N SER A 30 -2.26 -6.69 10.11
CA SER A 30 -1.55 -6.51 11.38
C SER A 30 -0.25 -5.71 11.23
N ASN A 31 0.40 -5.79 10.07
CA ASN A 31 1.63 -5.05 9.80
C ASN A 31 1.35 -3.56 9.58
N ILE A 32 0.19 -3.24 9.02
CA ILE A 32 -0.30 -1.86 8.88
C ILE A 32 -0.69 -1.31 10.24
N GLU A 33 -1.42 -2.08 11.05
CA GLU A 33 -1.77 -1.68 12.42
C GLU A 33 -0.51 -1.40 13.25
N SER A 34 0.44 -2.33 13.26
CA SER A 34 1.73 -2.15 13.95
C SER A 34 2.54 -0.95 13.42
N MET A 35 2.45 -0.66 12.12
CA MET A 35 3.06 0.54 11.56
C MET A 35 2.38 1.80 12.10
N VAL A 36 1.05 1.86 12.10
CA VAL A 36 0.27 3.03 12.56
C VAL A 36 0.45 3.28 14.05
N GLU A 37 0.59 2.23 14.85
CA GLU A 37 0.88 2.32 16.30
C GLU A 37 2.32 2.77 16.60
N SER A 38 3.21 2.78 15.60
CA SER A 38 4.60 3.17 15.82
C SER A 38 4.81 4.69 15.85
N ASP A 39 5.75 5.14 16.69
CA ASP A 39 6.22 6.53 16.70
C ASP A 39 6.78 6.98 15.33
N GLY A 40 7.27 6.03 14.53
CA GLY A 40 7.77 6.27 13.19
C GLY A 40 6.69 6.71 12.20
N TYR A 41 5.42 6.43 12.48
CA TYR A 41 4.29 6.80 11.63
C TYR A 41 4.06 8.30 11.58
N GLU A 42 4.14 9.00 12.71
CA GLU A 42 3.96 10.46 12.75
C GLU A 42 5.07 11.18 11.97
N HIS A 43 6.30 10.67 12.05
CA HIS A 43 7.39 11.18 11.22
C HIS A 43 7.17 10.91 9.73
N LEU A 44 6.68 9.72 9.37
CA LEU A 44 6.36 9.38 7.98
C LEU A 44 5.24 10.26 7.42
N LYS A 45 4.18 10.50 8.19
CA LYS A 45 3.05 11.39 7.82
C LYS A 45 3.51 12.81 7.51
N THR A 46 4.41 13.34 8.32
CA THR A 46 4.89 14.73 8.18
C THR A 46 5.95 14.87 7.09
N SER A 47 6.85 13.90 6.98
CA SER A 47 8.00 14.00 6.08
C SER A 47 7.70 13.51 4.66
N CYS A 48 6.86 12.48 4.51
CA CYS A 48 6.59 11.83 3.24
C CYS A 48 5.11 11.41 3.11
N PRO A 49 4.14 12.35 3.15
CA PRO A 49 2.71 12.02 3.07
C PRO A 49 2.31 11.33 1.75
N SER A 50 3.05 11.56 0.65
CA SER A 50 2.85 10.88 -0.64
C SER A 50 2.97 9.36 -0.54
N VAL A 51 3.87 8.85 0.31
CA VAL A 51 4.12 7.42 0.49
C VAL A 51 2.90 6.72 1.08
N LEU A 52 2.18 7.39 1.99
CA LEU A 52 0.96 6.88 2.59
C LEU A 52 -0.19 6.85 1.59
N ASN A 53 -0.31 7.87 0.75
CA ASN A 53 -1.29 7.89 -0.34
C ASN A 53 -1.05 6.76 -1.35
N GLU A 54 0.21 6.50 -1.68
CA GLU A 54 0.59 5.41 -2.56
C GLU A 54 0.30 4.03 -1.94
N LEU A 55 0.62 3.85 -0.65
CA LEU A 55 0.27 2.64 0.09
C LEU A 55 -1.25 2.43 0.10
N ALA A 56 -2.02 3.47 0.39
CA ALA A 56 -3.48 3.41 0.37
C ALA A 56 -4.01 3.02 -1.02
N ALA A 57 -3.48 3.61 -2.10
CA ALA A 57 -3.85 3.26 -3.46
C ALA A 57 -3.57 1.79 -3.82
N ARG A 58 -2.53 1.19 -3.24
CA ARG A 58 -2.21 -0.24 -3.42
C ARG A 58 -3.08 -1.18 -2.60
N LEU A 59 -3.58 -0.71 -1.45
CA LEU A 59 -4.53 -1.45 -0.61
C LEU A 59 -5.95 -1.41 -1.18
N LEU A 60 -6.28 -0.33 -1.89
CA LEU A 60 -7.55 -0.25 -2.59
C LEU A 60 -7.59 -1.31 -3.70
N PRO A 61 -8.68 -2.10 -3.79
CA PRO A 61 -8.84 -3.05 -4.87
C PRO A 61 -8.88 -2.28 -6.20
N HIS A 62 -7.81 -2.36 -6.98
CA HIS A 62 -7.76 -1.85 -8.34
C HIS A 62 -8.65 -2.75 -9.22
N GLU A 63 -9.97 -2.48 -9.25
CA GLU A 63 -10.97 -3.20 -10.04
C GLU A 63 -10.72 -4.71 -10.04
N THR A 64 -11.14 -5.37 -8.95
CA THR A 64 -10.98 -6.82 -8.78
C THR A 64 -11.18 -7.55 -10.11
N LYS A 65 -10.24 -8.40 -10.50
CA LYS A 65 -10.37 -9.29 -11.68
C LYS A 65 -11.66 -10.14 -11.63
N ALA A 66 -12.31 -10.21 -10.46
CA ALA A 66 -13.65 -10.74 -10.26
C ALA A 66 -14.76 -9.89 -10.92
N ALA A 67 -14.71 -8.57 -10.88
CA ALA A 67 -15.70 -7.70 -11.54
C ALA A 67 -15.70 -7.91 -13.07
N LYS A 68 -14.53 -8.07 -13.70
CA LYS A 68 -14.43 -8.41 -15.13
C LYS A 68 -15.02 -9.78 -15.48
N GLN A 69 -14.90 -10.77 -14.58
CA GLN A 69 -15.53 -12.09 -14.77
C GLN A 69 -17.07 -11.99 -14.69
N ILE A 70 -17.59 -11.16 -13.78
CA ILE A 70 -19.04 -10.95 -13.63
C ILE A 70 -19.62 -10.18 -14.82
N THR A 71 -18.88 -9.23 -15.42
CA THR A 71 -19.32 -8.52 -16.63
C THR A 71 -19.41 -9.44 -17.86
N MET A 72 -18.54 -10.45 -17.99
CA MET A 72 -18.65 -11.44 -19.09
C MET A 72 -19.86 -12.37 -18.94
N ALA A 73 -20.30 -12.66 -17.70
CA ALA A 73 -21.47 -13.49 -17.44
C ALA A 73 -22.81 -12.77 -17.72
N LEU A 74 -22.82 -11.43 -17.73
CA LEU A 74 -24.01 -10.61 -18.02
C LEU A 74 -24.13 -10.22 -19.50
N SER A 75 -23.18 -10.60 -20.36
CA SER A 75 -23.26 -10.42 -21.82
C SER A 75 -23.65 -11.72 -22.53
N VAL A 76 -24.79 -12.30 -22.15
CA VAL A 76 -25.49 -13.29 -22.97
C VAL A 76 -26.71 -12.60 -23.60
N PRO A 77 -26.66 -12.18 -24.88
CA PRO A 77 -27.86 -12.08 -25.70
C PRO A 77 -28.27 -13.49 -26.18
N PRO A 78 -29.55 -13.66 -26.57
CA PRO A 78 -30.49 -14.68 -26.08
C PRO A 78 -30.20 -16.14 -26.48
#